data_AF-A0A1F7LKS2-F1
#
_entry.id   AF-A0A1F7LKS2-F1
#
_cell.length_a   1.000
_cell.length_b   1.000
_cell.length_c   1.000
_cell.angle_alpha   90.00
_cell.angle_beta   90.00
_cell.angle_gamma   90.00
#
_symmetry.space_group_name_H-M   'P 1'
#
loop_
_entity.id
_entity.type
_entity.pdbx_description
1 polymer ?
#
loop_
_entity_poly.entity_id
_entity_poly.type
_entity_poly.pdbx_seq_one_letter_code
_entity_poly.pdbx_strand_id
1 'polypeptide(L)'
;MAAVKIGPKHQVTIPREVFEALHLGVGDFLDAEARGGQIILSPLQLAAKAPAAKLSAAEQRRLPRTRAKIARIQEDLGSARGLSTEEAEVAAKAGLIDPDQKYWWTEEWQRGEREAEADRKRGRVLGSFESVAAMKEAIRKRPRVSA
;
A
#
# COMPACT_ATOMS: atom_id res chain seq x y z
N MET A 1 -2.87 31.98 -15.00
CA MET A 1 -1.59 31.85 -15.74
C MET A 1 -0.47 32.15 -14.76
N ALA A 2 0.37 31.17 -14.42
CA ALA A 2 1.41 31.32 -13.41
C ALA A 2 2.78 31.15 -14.05
N ALA A 3 3.69 32.11 -13.86
CA ALA A 3 5.07 31.98 -14.30
C ALA A 3 5.83 31.06 -13.33
N VAL A 4 6.52 30.05 -13.87
CA VAL A 4 7.30 29.09 -13.09
C VAL A 4 8.76 29.13 -13.51
N LYS A 5 9.67 28.95 -12.55
CA LYS A 5 11.12 28.94 -12.78
C LYS A 5 11.61 27.50 -12.96
N ILE A 6 12.55 27.31 -13.88
CA ILE A 6 13.27 26.04 -14.02
C ILE A 6 14.29 25.93 -12.87
N GLY A 7 14.15 24.89 -12.05
CA GLY A 7 15.07 24.55 -10.98
C GLY A 7 16.26 23.71 -11.46
N PRO A 8 17.13 23.25 -10.54
CA PRO A 8 18.21 22.34 -10.85
C PRO A 8 17.70 21.06 -11.53
N LYS A 9 18.52 20.46 -12.38
CA LYS A 9 18.18 19.23 -13.12
C LYS A 9 16.88 19.34 -13.93
N HIS A 10 16.57 20.54 -14.44
CA HIS A 10 15.42 20.81 -15.30
C HIS A 10 14.06 20.59 -14.65
N GLN A 11 13.98 20.65 -13.32
CA GLN A 11 12.71 20.50 -12.60
C GLN A 11 11.85 21.76 -12.75
N VAL A 12 10.54 21.56 -12.90
CA VAL A 12 9.54 22.63 -12.90
C VAL A 12 8.45 22.31 -11.89
N THR A 13 7.95 23.32 -11.18
CA THR A 13 6.79 23.18 -10.31
C THR A 13 5.53 23.34 -11.14
N ILE A 14 4.61 22.37 -11.07
CA ILE A 14 3.28 22.49 -11.66
C ILE A 14 2.43 23.36 -10.71
N PRO A 15 1.88 24.51 -11.17
CA PRO A 15 1.02 25.34 -10.34
C PRO A 15 -0.16 24.56 -9.78
N ARG A 16 -0.55 24.85 -8.53
CA ARG A 16 -1.61 24.14 -7.81
C ARG A 16 -2.92 24.04 -8.62
N GLU A 17 -3.33 25.13 -9.25
CA GLU A 17 -4.55 25.19 -10.07
C GLU A 17 -4.53 24.15 -11.21
N VAL A 18 -3.38 23.97 -11.86
CA VAL A 18 -3.21 22.98 -12.95
C VAL A 18 -3.15 21.56 -12.37
N PHE A 19 -2.46 21.39 -11.25
CA PHE A 19 -2.34 20.11 -10.56
C PHE A 19 -3.72 19.56 -10.13
N GLU A 20 -4.57 20.42 -9.55
CA GLU A 20 -5.93 20.06 -9.15
C GLU A 20 -6.87 19.87 -10.35
N ALA A 21 -6.82 20.75 -11.35
CA ALA A 21 -7.69 20.68 -12.54
C ALA A 21 -7.45 19.43 -13.39
N LEU A 22 -6.22 18.92 -13.41
CA LEU A 22 -5.85 17.68 -14.10
C LEU A 22 -5.92 16.45 -13.19
N HIS A 23 -6.37 16.61 -11.93
CA HIS A 23 -6.46 15.55 -10.92
C HIS A 23 -5.16 14.75 -10.73
N LEU A 24 -4.02 15.44 -10.74
CA LEU A 24 -2.71 14.81 -10.59
C LEU A 24 -2.43 14.42 -9.13
N GLY A 25 -1.65 13.37 -8.97
CA GLY A 25 -1.12 12.87 -7.70
C GLY A 25 0.41 12.84 -7.67
N VAL A 26 0.99 12.79 -6.47
CA VAL A 26 2.44 12.57 -6.31
C VAL A 26 2.76 11.16 -6.77
N GLY A 27 3.67 11.03 -7.74
CA GLY A 27 4.06 9.75 -8.34
C GLY A 27 3.37 9.45 -9.68
N ASP A 28 2.43 10.30 -10.12
CA ASP A 28 1.87 10.20 -11.46
C ASP A 28 2.93 10.48 -12.53
N PHE A 29 2.78 9.80 -13.66
CA PHE A 29 3.65 9.96 -14.82
C PHE A 29 3.05 10.97 -15.78
N LEU A 30 3.90 11.81 -16.35
CA LEU A 30 3.56 12.73 -17.43
C LEU A 30 4.43 12.41 -18.63
N ASP A 31 3.83 12.36 -19.81
CA ASP A 31 4.56 12.37 -21.07
C ASP A 31 4.97 13.80 -21.41
N ALA A 32 6.19 13.99 -21.91
CA ALA A 32 6.77 15.30 -22.16
C ALA A 32 7.29 15.40 -23.60
N GLU A 33 6.63 16.20 -24.43
CA GLU A 33 7.04 16.45 -25.81
C GLU A 33 7.27 17.93 -26.10
N ALA A 34 8.20 18.21 -27.02
CA ALA A 34 8.41 19.55 -27.56
C ALA A 34 7.66 19.68 -28.88
N ARG A 35 6.65 20.57 -28.94
CA ARG A 35 5.86 20.82 -30.14
C ARG A 35 5.74 22.32 -30.37
N GLY A 36 6.18 22.81 -31.53
CA GLY A 36 6.05 24.22 -31.90
C GLY A 36 6.70 25.21 -30.92
N GLY A 37 7.83 24.84 -30.31
CA GLY A 37 8.50 25.66 -29.31
C GLY A 37 7.86 25.66 -27.91
N GLN A 38 6.85 24.81 -27.70
CA GLN A 38 6.19 24.62 -26.42
C GLN A 38 6.57 23.24 -25.84
N ILE A 39 6.63 23.16 -24.51
CA ILE A 39 6.66 21.88 -23.79
C ILE A 39 5.21 21.51 -23.49
N ILE A 40 4.77 20.36 -24.02
CA ILE A 40 3.46 19.78 -23.72
C ILE A 40 3.69 18.66 -22.71
N LEU A 41 3.10 18.81 -21.52
CA LEU A 41 3.05 17.76 -20.50
C LEU A 41 1.64 17.17 -20.49
N SER A 42 1.51 15.90 -20.85
CA SER A 42 0.22 15.19 -20.87
C SER A 42 0.21 14.12 -19.79
N PRO A 43 -0.87 13.99 -18.98
CA PRO A 43 -1.01 12.88 -18.05
C PRO A 43 -0.84 11.55 -18.77
N LEU A 44 0.14 10.78 -18.34
CA LEU A 44 0.40 9.45 -18.88
C LEU A 44 -0.22 8.45 -17.92
N GLN A 45 -1.35 7.85 -18.31
CA GLN A 45 -1.70 6.55 -17.77
C GLN A 45 -0.68 5.56 -18.30
N LEU A 46 0.43 5.38 -17.57
CA LEU A 46 1.14 4.12 -17.65
C LEU A 46 0.09 3.06 -17.36
N ALA A 47 -0.18 2.20 -18.34
CA ALA A 47 -1.16 1.14 -18.17
C ALA A 47 -0.93 0.54 -16.78
N ALA A 48 -1.98 0.61 -15.96
CA ALA A 48 -1.99 -0.02 -14.65
C ALA A 48 -1.40 -1.42 -14.77
N LYS A 49 -0.73 -1.89 -13.71
CA LYS A 49 -0.32 -3.30 -13.53
C LYS A 49 -1.18 -4.21 -14.40
N ALA A 50 -0.52 -4.95 -15.30
CA ALA A 50 -1.09 -5.74 -16.40
C ALA A 50 -2.58 -6.07 -16.23
N PRO A 51 -3.43 -5.87 -17.25
CA PRO A 51 -4.88 -6.06 -17.14
C PRO A 51 -5.18 -7.36 -16.40
N ALA A 52 -5.92 -7.23 -15.30
CA ALA A 52 -6.36 -8.30 -14.42
C ALA A 52 -6.55 -9.59 -15.22
N ALA A 53 -5.64 -10.56 -15.04
CA ALA A 53 -5.71 -11.82 -15.75
C ALA A 53 -7.13 -12.38 -15.59
N LYS A 54 -7.80 -12.72 -16.70
CA LYS A 54 -9.17 -13.21 -16.67
C LYS A 54 -9.25 -14.40 -15.71
N LEU A 55 -10.11 -14.28 -14.70
CA LEU A 55 -10.32 -15.32 -13.72
C LEU A 55 -10.99 -16.54 -14.37
N SER A 56 -10.57 -17.73 -13.98
CA SER A 56 -11.29 -18.97 -14.25
C SER A 56 -12.62 -19.00 -13.52
N ALA A 57 -13.55 -19.86 -13.95
CA ALA A 57 -14.84 -20.04 -13.28
C ALA A 57 -14.71 -20.44 -11.80
N ALA A 58 -13.67 -21.21 -11.44
CA ALA A 58 -13.39 -21.59 -10.06
C ALA A 58 -12.92 -20.40 -9.22
N GLU A 59 -12.07 -19.54 -9.77
CA GLU A 59 -11.61 -18.31 -9.12
C GLU A 59 -12.76 -17.30 -8.98
N GLN A 60 -13.59 -17.15 -10.03
CA GLN A 60 -14.77 -16.27 -10.01
C GLN A 60 -15.75 -16.65 -8.88
N ARG A 61 -15.97 -17.96 -8.65
CA ARG A 61 -16.82 -18.46 -7.56
C ARG A 61 -16.27 -18.13 -6.16
N ARG A 62 -14.96 -17.91 -6.02
CA ARG A 62 -14.31 -17.58 -4.73
C ARG A 62 -14.32 -16.09 -4.43
N LEU A 63 -14.53 -15.23 -5.42
CA LEU A 63 -14.46 -13.77 -5.25
C LEU A 63 -15.35 -13.22 -4.13
N PRO A 64 -16.63 -13.62 -3.99
CA PRO A 64 -17.48 -13.05 -2.94
C PRO A 64 -16.92 -13.32 -1.54
N ARG A 65 -16.47 -14.55 -1.28
CA ARG A 65 -15.84 -14.93 -0.01
C ARG A 65 -14.54 -14.18 0.23
N THR A 66 -13.72 -14.06 -0.81
CA THR A 66 -12.43 -13.36 -0.76
C THR A 66 -12.63 -11.88 -0.43
N ARG A 67 -13.58 -11.22 -1.10
CA ARG A 67 -13.95 -9.82 -0.82
C ARG A 67 -14.48 -9.64 0.61
N ALA A 68 -15.32 -10.56 1.08
CA ALA A 68 -15.84 -10.50 2.45
C ALA A 68 -14.73 -10.63 3.50
N LYS A 69 -13.73 -11.50 3.27
CA LYS A 69 -12.57 -11.61 4.16
C LYS A 69 -11.71 -10.34 4.15
N ILE A 70 -11.42 -9.78 2.97
CA ILE A 70 -10.69 -8.51 2.85
C ILE A 70 -11.40 -7.39 3.63
N ALA A 71 -12.71 -7.24 3.44
CA ALA A 71 -13.51 -6.26 4.16
C ALA A 71 -13.44 -6.49 5.69
N ARG A 72 -13.49 -7.75 6.13
CA ARG A 72 -13.38 -8.08 7.55
C ARG A 72 -12.00 -7.75 8.14
N ILE A 73 -10.92 -7.99 7.40
CA ILE A 73 -9.55 -7.61 7.80
C ILE A 73 -9.42 -6.10 7.95
N GLN A 74 -10.02 -5.34 7.03
CA GLN A 74 -10.02 -3.88 7.07
C GLN A 74 -10.83 -3.31 8.25
N GLU A 75 -11.95 -3.97 8.58
CA GLU A 75 -12.82 -3.57 9.70
C GLU A 75 -12.21 -3.94 11.07
N ASP A 76 -11.62 -5.13 11.18
CA ASP A 76 -11.15 -5.69 12.45
C ASP A 76 -9.88 -6.54 12.27
N LEU A 77 -8.76 -5.85 12.11
CA LEU A 77 -7.43 -6.46 12.01
C LEU A 77 -7.09 -7.36 13.21
N GLY A 78 -7.64 -7.05 14.38
CA GLY A 78 -7.35 -7.73 15.64
C GLY A 78 -8.05 -9.09 15.82
N SER A 79 -9.03 -9.43 14.98
CA SER A 79 -9.72 -10.72 15.05
C SER A 79 -9.94 -11.42 13.71
N ALA A 80 -9.85 -10.69 12.59
CA ALA A 80 -10.13 -11.25 11.27
C ALA A 80 -9.16 -12.36 10.89
N ARG A 81 -9.68 -13.43 10.28
CA ARG A 81 -8.87 -14.45 9.61
C ARG A 81 -8.38 -13.92 8.26
N GLY A 82 -7.09 -14.11 7.97
CA GLY A 82 -6.48 -13.80 6.70
C GLY A 82 -6.94 -14.70 5.54
N LEU A 83 -6.43 -14.38 4.37
CA LEU A 83 -6.63 -15.12 3.13
C LEU A 83 -5.76 -16.39 3.09
N SER A 84 -6.23 -17.43 2.41
CA SER A 84 -5.32 -18.48 1.93
C SER A 84 -4.46 -17.94 0.77
N THR A 85 -3.41 -18.68 0.40
CA THR A 85 -2.56 -18.30 -0.75
C THR A 85 -3.39 -18.17 -2.03
N GLU A 86 -4.32 -19.09 -2.27
CA GLU A 86 -5.19 -19.06 -3.45
C GLU A 86 -6.17 -17.87 -3.40
N GLU A 87 -6.71 -17.54 -2.23
CA GLU A 87 -7.57 -16.36 -2.06
C GLU A 87 -6.78 -15.06 -2.29
N ALA A 88 -5.54 -14.97 -1.81
CA ALA A 88 -4.66 -13.82 -2.05
C ALA A 88 -4.28 -13.68 -3.53
N GLU A 89 -4.04 -14.79 -4.23
CA GLU A 89 -3.81 -14.78 -5.68
C GLU A 89 -5.04 -14.32 -6.46
N VAL A 90 -6.23 -14.82 -6.11
CA VAL A 90 -7.50 -14.39 -6.72
C VAL A 90 -7.76 -12.91 -6.46
N ALA A 91 -7.51 -12.45 -5.24
CA ALA A 91 -7.64 -11.03 -4.88
C ALA A 91 -6.70 -10.14 -5.69
N ALA A 92 -5.44 -10.55 -5.86
CA ALA A 92 -4.45 -9.81 -6.65
C ALA A 92 -4.82 -9.78 -8.14
N LYS A 93 -5.20 -10.94 -8.71
CA LYS A 93 -5.66 -11.03 -10.10
C LYS A 93 -6.90 -10.17 -10.35
N ALA A 94 -7.80 -10.09 -9.38
CA ALA A 94 -9.02 -9.29 -9.46
C ALA A 94 -8.82 -7.79 -9.13
N GLY A 95 -7.59 -7.36 -8.84
CA GLY A 95 -7.28 -5.97 -8.48
C GLY A 95 -7.85 -5.52 -7.12
N LEU A 96 -8.18 -6.45 -6.22
CA LEU A 96 -8.67 -6.15 -4.88
C LEU A 96 -7.54 -5.79 -3.90
N ILE A 97 -6.34 -6.32 -4.15
CA ILE A 97 -5.13 -6.08 -3.37
C ILE A 97 -3.95 -5.91 -4.32
N ASP A 98 -2.90 -5.22 -3.87
CA ASP A 98 -1.66 -5.13 -4.62
C ASP A 98 -0.97 -6.52 -4.67
N PRO A 99 -0.59 -7.03 -5.87
CA PRO A 99 0.16 -8.28 -6.00
C PRO A 99 1.46 -8.36 -5.17
N ASP A 100 2.14 -7.24 -4.96
CA ASP A 100 3.40 -7.15 -4.19
C ASP A 100 3.14 -7.21 -2.68
N GLN A 101 1.90 -6.95 -2.25
CA GLN A 101 1.47 -6.95 -0.85
C GLN A 101 0.67 -8.21 -0.49
N LYS A 102 0.58 -9.22 -1.36
CA LYS A 102 -0.19 -10.45 -1.10
C LYS A 102 0.11 -11.09 0.25
N TYR A 103 1.39 -11.13 0.64
CA TYR A 103 1.84 -11.75 1.89
C TYR A 103 1.12 -11.15 3.11
N TRP A 104 0.89 -9.83 3.13
CA TRP A 104 0.25 -9.13 4.24
C TRP A 104 -1.18 -9.60 4.49
N TRP A 105 -1.89 -9.97 3.42
CA TRP A 105 -3.28 -10.43 3.49
C TRP A 105 -3.42 -11.89 3.89
N THR A 106 -2.33 -12.65 3.94
CA THR A 106 -2.39 -14.08 4.25
C THR A 106 -2.71 -14.34 5.72
N GLU A 107 -3.32 -15.49 6.02
CA GLU A 107 -3.58 -15.92 7.39
C GLU A 107 -2.29 -16.09 8.22
N GLU A 108 -1.17 -16.38 7.59
CA GLU A 108 0.13 -16.42 8.25
C GLU A 108 0.50 -15.07 8.85
N TRP A 109 0.43 -14.01 8.04
CA TRP A 109 0.74 -12.65 8.49
C TRP A 109 -0.31 -12.13 9.46
N GLN A 110 -1.60 -12.28 9.11
CA GLN A 110 -2.71 -11.78 9.93
C GLN A 110 -2.76 -12.42 11.31
N ARG A 111 -2.25 -13.66 11.48
CA ARG A 111 -2.05 -14.24 12.82
C ARG A 111 -1.08 -13.42 13.66
N GLY A 112 0.04 -12.99 13.09
CA GLY A 112 1.00 -12.10 13.77
C GLY A 112 0.39 -10.76 14.15
N GLU A 113 -0.42 -10.17 13.29
CA GLU A 113 -1.16 -8.93 13.60
C GLU A 113 -2.11 -9.11 14.80
N ARG A 114 -2.85 -10.21 14.84
CA ARG A 114 -3.73 -10.54 15.98
C ARG A 114 -2.95 -10.78 17.27
N GLU A 115 -1.81 -11.46 17.19
CA GLU A 115 -0.91 -11.67 18.33
C GLU A 115 -0.37 -10.34 18.85
N ALA A 116 0.11 -9.47 17.96
CA ALA A 116 0.62 -8.14 18.30
C ALA A 116 -0.45 -7.26 18.94
N GLU A 117 -1.67 -7.26 18.39
CA GLU A 117 -2.79 -6.51 18.95
C GLU A 117 -3.22 -7.06 20.31
N ALA A 118 -3.21 -8.38 20.48
CA ALA A 118 -3.51 -9.00 21.76
C ALA A 118 -2.41 -8.72 22.80
N ASP A 119 -1.14 -8.63 22.40
CA ASP A 119 -0.03 -8.22 23.25
C ASP A 119 -0.15 -6.75 23.66
N ARG A 120 -0.51 -5.87 22.72
CA ARG A 120 -0.85 -4.46 23.00
C ARG A 120 -1.96 -4.33 24.03
N LYS A 121 -3.07 -5.07 23.85
CA LYS A 121 -4.20 -5.07 24.80
C LYS A 121 -3.81 -5.58 26.19
N ARG A 122 -2.87 -6.52 26.28
CA ARG A 122 -2.37 -7.09 27.54
C ARG A 122 -1.20 -6.30 28.14
N GLY A 123 -0.84 -5.16 27.55
CA GLY A 123 0.31 -4.36 27.99
C GLY A 123 1.66 -5.05 27.81
N ARG A 124 1.74 -6.10 26.99
CA ARG A 124 2.99 -6.81 26.65
C ARG A 124 3.74 -6.10 25.54
N VAL A 125 3.92 -4.81 25.71
CA VAL A 125 4.64 -3.92 24.80
C VAL A 125 5.78 -3.25 25.56
N LEU A 126 6.83 -2.89 24.83
CA LEU A 126 7.92 -2.08 25.39
C LEU A 126 7.71 -0.63 24.94
N GLY A 127 7.73 0.31 25.88
CA GLY A 127 7.54 1.73 25.63
C GLY A 127 6.14 2.24 26.03
N SER A 128 5.75 3.47 25.64
CA SER A 128 6.42 4.45 24.77
C SER A 128 7.80 4.89 25.28
N PHE A 129 8.64 5.42 24.37
CA PHE A 129 10.00 5.87 24.71
C PHE A 129 10.19 7.34 24.33
N GLU A 130 10.78 8.11 25.23
CA GLU A 130 11.11 9.53 25.02
C GLU A 130 12.40 9.72 24.19
N SER A 131 13.19 8.66 23.99
CA SER A 131 14.41 8.71 23.17
C SER A 131 14.79 7.35 22.59
N VAL A 132 15.55 7.39 21.49
CA VAL A 132 16.14 6.20 20.85
C VAL A 132 17.07 5.45 21.81
N ALA A 133 17.77 6.15 22.71
CA ALA A 133 18.63 5.54 23.72
C ALA A 133 17.81 4.67 24.70
N ALA A 134 16.70 5.20 25.21
CA ALA A 134 15.79 4.46 26.08
C ALA A 134 15.18 3.23 25.38
N MET A 135 14.78 3.37 24.11
CA MET A 135 14.30 2.25 23.28
C MET A 135 15.37 1.15 23.13
N LYS A 136 16.60 1.52 22.77
CA LYS A 136 17.72 0.58 22.59
C LYS A 136 18.03 -0.18 23.87
N GLU A 137 18.04 0.52 25.01
CA GLU A 137 18.30 -0.09 26.31
C GLU A 137 17.20 -1.11 26.69
N ALA A 138 15.93 -0.75 26.49
CA ALA A 138 14.80 -1.63 26.75
C ALA A 138 14.83 -2.90 25.88
N ILE A 139 15.15 -2.77 24.58
CA ILE A 139 15.32 -3.93 23.68
C ILE A 139 16.47 -4.83 24.16
N ARG A 140 17.60 -4.25 24.60
CA ARG A 140 18.76 -5.01 25.08
C ARG A 140 18.46 -5.80 26.35
N LYS A 141 17.66 -5.24 27.26
CA LYS A 141 17.28 -5.86 28.53
C LYS A 141 16.11 -6.84 28.40
N ARG A 142 15.46 -6.91 27.24
CA ARG A 142 14.33 -7.82 27.03
C ARG A 142 14.82 -9.27 27.18
N PRO A 143 14.18 -10.10 28.03
CA PRO A 143 14.48 -11.52 28.07
C PRO A 143 14.21 -12.12 26.68
N ARG A 144 15.18 -12.87 26.15
CA ARG A 144 14.98 -13.63 24.91
C ARG A 144 13.90 -14.67 25.19
N VAL A 145 12.75 -14.50 24.55
CA VAL A 145 11.75 -15.56 24.50
C VAL A 145 12.33 -16.62 23.56
N SER A 146 12.61 -17.81 24.09
CA SER A 146 12.96 -18.97 23.27
C SER A 146 11.82 -19.22 22.27
N ALA A 147 12.16 -19.25 20.99
CA ALA A 147 11.24 -19.60 19.91
C ALA A 147 10.80 -21.07 20.02
#